data_AF-X1UL55-F1
#
_entry.id   AF-X1UL55-F1
#
_cell.length_a   1.000
_cell.length_b   1.000
_cell.length_c   1.000
_cell.angle_alpha   90.00
_cell.angle_beta   90.00
_cell.angle_gamma   90.00
#
_symmetry.space_group_name_H-M   'P 1'
#
loop_
_entity.id
_entity.type
_entity.pdbx_description
1 polymer ?
#
loop_
_entity_poly.entity_id
_entity_poly.type
_entity_poly.pdbx_seq_one_letter_code
_entity_poly.pdbx_strand_id
1 'polypeptide(L)' 'SDFVSLNVPLTKETKNMIGDKELRLMKPTAYLINTARGGVIDEKALIKALSPF' A
#
# COMPACT_ATOMS: atom_id res chain seq x y z
N SER A 1 10.82 6.50 -2.47
CA SER A 1 11.10 6.65 -1.04
C SER A 1 11.50 5.31 -0.45
N ASP A 2 12.25 5.31 0.65
CA ASP A 2 12.60 4.10 1.39
C ASP A 2 11.51 3.72 2.40
N PHE A 3 10.75 4.71 2.87
CA PHE A 3 9.57 4.52 3.71
C PHE A 3 8.41 5.33 3.14
N VAL A 4 7.20 4.75 3.17
CA VAL A 4 5.94 5.43 2.85
C VAL A 4 4.99 5.19 4.01
N SER A 5 4.50 6.26 4.64
CA SER A 5 3.53 6.19 5.73
C SER A 5 2.19 6.77 5.26
N LEU A 6 1.10 6.02 5.45
CA LEU A 6 -0.24 6.43 5.05
C LEU A 6 -0.96 7.10 6.22
N ASN A 7 -1.29 8.37 6.06
CA ASN A 7 -2.01 9.20 7.04
C ASN A 7 -3.24 9.88 6.41
N VAL A 8 -4.00 9.13 5.60
CA VAL A 8 -5.19 9.61 4.90
C VAL A 8 -6.47 9.00 5.51
N PRO A 9 -7.61 9.72 5.48
CA PRO A 9 -8.88 9.10 5.84
C PRO A 9 -9.26 8.03 4.81
N LEU A 10 -10.08 7.06 5.22
CA LEU A 10 -10.75 6.14 4.29
C LEU A 10 -12.02 6.81 3.75
N THR A 11 -11.99 7.15 2.47
CA THR A 11 -13.12 7.71 1.70
C THR A 11 -13.36 6.87 0.45
N LYS A 12 -14.27 7.29 -0.44
CA LYS A 12 -14.46 6.60 -1.72
C LYS A 12 -13.23 6.76 -2.62
N GLU A 13 -12.57 7.90 -2.55
CA GLU A 13 -11.43 8.29 -3.37
C GLU A 13 -10.14 7.62 -2.89
N THR A 14 -9.99 7.39 -1.58
CA THR A 14 -8.79 6.76 -1.01
C THR A 14 -8.93 5.25 -0.80
N LYS A 15 -10.12 4.69 -1.04
CA LYS A 15 -10.34 3.24 -0.95
C LYS A 15 -9.48 2.53 -2.00
N ASN A 16 -8.66 1.59 -1.55
CA ASN A 16 -7.69 0.86 -2.36
C ASN A 16 -6.75 1.77 -3.17
N MET A 17 -6.49 2.98 -2.68
CA MET A 17 -5.59 3.95 -3.31
C MET A 17 -4.17 3.39 -3.48
N ILE A 18 -3.74 2.51 -2.56
CA ILE A 18 -2.49 1.77 -2.70
C ILE A 18 -2.81 0.36 -3.20
N GLY A 19 -2.66 0.16 -4.52
CA GLY A 19 -2.87 -1.11 -5.19
C GLY A 19 -1.61 -1.65 -5.86
N ASP A 20 -1.81 -2.62 -6.74
CA ASP A 20 -0.75 -3.36 -7.43
C ASP A 20 0.15 -2.47 -8.32
N LYS A 21 -0.39 -1.37 -8.86
CA LYS A 21 0.39 -0.38 -9.61
C LYS A 21 1.31 0.42 -8.70
N GLU A 22 0.79 0.95 -7.59
CA GLU A 22 1.52 1.81 -6.66
C GLU A 22 2.60 1.01 -5.93
N LEU A 23 2.29 -0.22 -5.53
CA LEU A 23 3.23 -1.14 -4.90
C LEU A 23 4.40 -1.48 -5.82
N ARG A 24 4.18 -1.64 -7.14
CA ARG A 24 5.26 -1.86 -8.11
C ARG A 24 6.18 -0.65 -8.32
N LEU A 25 5.71 0.55 -8.01
CA LEU A 25 6.52 1.77 -8.10
C LEU A 25 7.42 1.96 -6.87
N MET A 26 7.18 1.20 -5.79
CA MET A 26 8.03 1.23 -4.61
C MET A 26 9.37 0.55 -4.90
N LYS A 27 10.41 0.99 -4.19
CA LYS A 27 11.68 0.25 -4.20
C LYS A 27 11.42 -1.15 -3.63
N PRO A 28 12.09 -2.20 -4.12
CA PRO A 28 11.96 -3.55 -3.55
C PRO A 28 12.31 -3.65 -2.06
N THR A 29 13.13 -2.71 -1.57
CA THR A 29 13.57 -2.62 -0.16
C THR A 29 12.73 -1.64 0.68
N ALA A 30 11.72 -1.01 0.10
CA ALA A 30 10.94 0.00 0.81
C ALA A 30 9.93 -0.61 1.80
N TYR A 31 9.64 0.14 2.85
CA TYR A 31 8.60 -0.21 3.83
C TYR A 31 7.35 0.64 3.60
N LEU A 32 6.18 -0.01 3.62
CA LEU A 32 4.87 0.65 3.66
C LEU A 32 4.30 0.55 5.08
N ILE A 33 3.99 1.69 5.70
CA ILE A 33 3.44 1.77 7.06
C ILE A 33 2.02 2.32 6.98
N ASN A 34 1.03 1.52 7.43
CA ASN A 34 -0.36 1.95 7.50
C ASN A 34 -0.89 1.87 8.93
N THR A 35 -1.01 3.03 9.57
CA THR A 35 -1.72 3.20 10.85
C THR A 35 -3.05 3.95 10.68
N ALA A 36 -3.47 4.22 9.44
CA ALA A 36 -4.73 4.87 9.11
C ALA A 36 -5.90 3.87 9.14
N ARG A 37 -6.27 3.30 7.99
CA ARG A 37 -7.34 2.31 7.84
C ARG A 37 -6.92 1.27 6.82
N GLY A 38 -7.24 0.00 7.08
CA GLY A 38 -6.85 -1.12 6.21
C GLY A 38 -7.29 -0.92 4.76
N GLY A 39 -8.55 -0.52 4.55
CA GLY A 39 -9.14 -0.33 3.21
C GLY A 39 -8.56 0.78 2.35
N VAL A 40 -7.53 1.50 2.81
CA VAL A 40 -6.72 2.38 1.95
C VAL A 40 -5.78 1.56 1.04
N ILE A 41 -5.44 0.34 1.46
CA ILE A 41 -4.61 -0.60 0.71
C ILE A 41 -5.49 -1.71 0.13
N ASP A 42 -5.25 -2.10 -1.11
CA ASP A 42 -5.76 -3.37 -1.63
C ASP A 42 -4.94 -4.51 -1.02
N GLU A 43 -5.52 -5.22 -0.05
CA GLU A 43 -4.85 -6.31 0.67
C GLU A 43 -4.41 -7.46 -0.24
N LYS A 44 -5.13 -7.76 -1.32
CA LYS A 44 -4.73 -8.81 -2.26
C LYS A 44 -3.49 -8.39 -3.03
N ALA A 45 -3.45 -7.13 -3.46
CA ALA A 45 -2.26 -6.57 -4.10
C ALA A 45 -1.06 -6.54 -3.14
N LEU A 46 -1.30 -6.18 -1.87
CA LEU A 46 -0.26 -6.19 -0.84
C LEU A 46 0.31 -7.59 -0.60
N ILE A 47 -0.54 -8.60 -0.42
CA ILE A 47 -0.10 -10.00 -0.26
C ILE A 47 0.74 -10.43 -1.46
N LYS A 48 0.28 -10.15 -2.68
CA LYS A 48 1.04 -10.45 -3.90
C LYS A 48 2.40 -9.77 -3.94
N ALA A 49 2.51 -8.52 -3.48
CA ALA A 49 3.76 -7.79 -3.45
C ALA A 49 4.75 -8.29 -2.37
N LEU A 50 4.25 -8.94 -1.31
CA LEU A 50 5.05 -9.49 -0.22
C LEU A 50 5.46 -10.95 -0.42
N SER A 51 4.66 -11.73 -1.16
CA SER A 51 4.96 -13.14 -1.40
C SER A 51 6.26 -13.30 -2.20
N PRO A 52 7.19 -14.17 -1.77
CA PRO A 52 8.32 -14.57 -2.60
C PRO A 52 7.79 -15.29 -3.85
N PHE A 53 8.44 -15.03 -5.00
CA PHE A 53 8.18 -15.77 -6.24
C PHE A 53 8.56 -17.25 -6.11
#